data_AF-A0A517DTW7-F1
#
_entry.id   AF-A0A517DTW7-F1
#
_cell.length_a   1.000
_cell.length_b   1.000
_cell.length_c   1.000
_cell.angle_alpha   90.00
_cell.angle_beta   90.00
_cell.angle_gamma   90.00
#
_symmetry.space_group_name_H-M   'P 1'
#
loop_
_entity.id
_entity.type
_entity.pdbx_description
1 polymer ?
#
loop_
_entity_poly.entity_id
_entity_poly.type
_entity_poly.pdbx_seq_one_letter_code
_entity_poly.pdbx_strand_id
1 'polypeptide(L)'
;MANKAGNKQSNVCFEDALGKLEVIVKQLETGELPLEDALDRFCEGIAYAKLCFERLTAAEAQVNKILQQEQGKLVEKPLNLVEAD
;
A
#
# COMPACT_ATOMS: atom_id res chain seq x y z
N MET A 1 25.57 -11.77 24.78
CA MET A 1 26.29 -10.97 23.76
C MET A 1 26.09 -11.70 22.42
N ALA A 2 24.99 -11.43 21.72
CA ALA A 2 24.88 -10.46 20.62
C ALA A 2 25.58 -10.92 19.33
N ASN A 3 24.78 -11.42 18.37
CA ASN A 3 24.77 -11.06 16.94
C ASN A 3 24.40 -12.23 16.03
N LYS A 4 23.28 -12.09 15.31
CA LYS A 4 23.31 -12.23 13.86
C LYS A 4 22.16 -11.43 13.26
N ALA A 5 22.57 -10.41 12.50
CA ALA A 5 21.71 -9.50 11.75
C ALA A 5 20.65 -10.27 10.96
N GLY A 6 19.40 -10.06 11.33
CA GLY A 6 18.25 -10.47 10.53
C GLY A 6 18.28 -9.71 9.22
N ASN A 7 18.40 -10.48 8.15
CA ASN A 7 18.28 -10.13 6.74
C ASN A 7 17.28 -8.97 6.52
N LYS A 8 17.79 -7.74 6.28
CA LYS A 8 17.03 -6.54 5.94
C LYS A 8 16.63 -6.61 4.46
N GLN A 9 15.87 -7.63 4.10
CA GLN A 9 15.09 -7.61 2.86
C GLN A 9 13.86 -6.76 3.15
N SER A 10 13.90 -5.55 2.59
CA SER A 10 12.94 -4.45 2.69
C SER A 10 11.56 -4.83 2.17
N ASN A 11 10.86 -5.71 2.89
CA ASN A 11 9.45 -5.92 2.73
C ASN A 11 8.76 -4.90 3.64
N VAL A 12 8.53 -3.69 3.11
CA VAL A 12 7.81 -2.64 3.86
C VAL A 12 6.44 -3.22 4.25
N CYS A 13 6.15 -3.26 5.55
CA CYS A 13 4.87 -3.73 6.04
C CYS A 13 3.76 -2.75 5.64
N PHE A 14 2.50 -3.20 5.64
CA PHE A 14 1.36 -2.31 5.38
C PHE A 14 1.35 -1.12 6.35
N GLU A 15 1.54 -1.37 7.65
CA GLU A 15 1.52 -0.29 8.66
C GLU A 15 2.66 0.72 8.43
N ASP A 16 3.84 0.25 8.02
CA ASP A 16 4.98 1.11 7.72
C ASP A 16 4.72 1.96 6.47
N ALA A 17 4.14 1.37 5.42
CA ALA A 17 3.80 2.09 4.20
C ALA A 17 2.71 3.15 4.46
N LEU A 18 1.70 2.79 5.24
CA LEU A 18 0.63 3.71 5.63
C LEU A 18 1.16 4.87 6.49
N GLY A 19 1.98 4.58 7.50
CA GLY A 19 2.57 5.62 8.34
C GLY A 19 3.44 6.60 7.54
N LYS A 20 4.21 6.10 6.56
CA LYS A 20 4.98 6.98 5.67
C LYS A 20 4.09 7.83 4.77
N LEU A 21 3.01 7.26 4.24
CA LEU A 21 2.03 8.00 3.45
C LEU A 21 1.40 9.13 4.26
N GLU A 22 1.00 8.87 5.50
CA GLU A 22 0.42 9.89 6.40
C GLU A 22 1.41 11.04 6.67
N VAL A 23 2.69 10.73 6.88
CA VAL A 23 3.74 11.75 7.05
C VAL A 23 3.87 12.61 5.80
N ILE A 24 3.88 12.00 4.61
CA ILE A 24 3.97 12.72 3.33
C ILE A 24 2.75 13.62 3.11
N VAL A 25 1.54 13.10 3.34
CA VAL A 25 0.30 13.88 3.22
C VAL A 25 0.35 15.09 4.16
N LYS A 26 0.71 14.87 5.42
CA LYS A 26 0.83 15.96 6.39
C LYS A 26 1.85 17.02 5.96
N GLN A 27 2.98 16.61 5.39
CA GLN A 27 3.97 17.54 4.86
C GLN A 27 3.43 18.35 3.68
N LEU A 28 2.72 17.72 2.76
CA LEU A 28 2.09 18.40 1.63
C LEU A 28 0.99 19.37 2.07
N GLU A 29 0.20 19.02 3.09
CA GLU A 29 -0.84 19.87 3.66
C GLU A 29 -0.30 21.13 4.35
N THR A 30 0.93 21.10 4.87
CA THR A 30 1.53 22.29 5.48
C THR A 30 1.80 23.41 4.47
N GLY A 31 2.02 23.06 3.20
CA GLY A 31 2.32 24.02 2.13
C GLY A 31 3.66 24.76 2.30
N GLU A 32 4.53 24.34 3.22
CA GLU A 32 5.83 24.97 3.48
C GLU A 32 6.93 24.50 2.51
N LEU A 33 6.64 23.49 1.67
CA LEU A 33 7.59 22.90 0.74
C LEU A 33 7.68 23.72 -0.56
N PRO A 34 8.90 23.94 -1.10
CA PRO A 34 9.09 24.36 -2.48
C PRO A 34 8.36 23.44 -3.46
N LEU A 35 7.96 23.98 -4.62
CA LEU A 35 7.20 23.23 -5.62
C LEU A 35 7.90 21.92 -6.05
N GLU A 36 9.22 21.96 -6.23
CA GLU A 36 10.02 20.81 -6.62
C GLU A 36 9.97 19.71 -5.56
N ASP A 37 10.19 20.06 -4.29
CA ASP A 37 10.10 19.13 -3.17
C ASP A 37 8.67 18.59 -2.97
N ALA A 38 7.66 19.42 -3.20
CA ALA A 38 6.26 19.00 -3.12
C ALA A 38 5.91 17.96 -4.19
N LEU A 39 6.45 18.10 -5.40
CA LEU A 39 6.28 17.11 -6.48
C LEU A 39 6.96 15.78 -6.13
N ASP A 40 8.18 15.82 -5.60
CA ASP A 40 8.89 14.62 -5.17
C ASP A 40 8.13 13.87 -4.06
N ARG A 41 7.64 14.61 -3.06
CA ARG A 41 6.81 14.06 -1.98
C ARG A 41 5.51 13.48 -2.50
N PHE A 42 4.86 14.14 -3.46
CA PHE A 42 3.65 13.64 -4.08
C PHE A 42 3.90 12.31 -4.81
N CYS A 43 4.96 12.23 -5.62
CA CYS A 43 5.34 10.98 -6.30
C CYS A 43 5.63 9.85 -5.31
N GLU A 44 6.34 10.15 -4.22
CA GLU A 44 6.60 9.20 -3.13
C GLU A 44 5.29 8.74 -2.45
N GLY A 45 4.37 9.67 -2.21
CA GLY A 45 3.04 9.38 -1.66
C GLY A 45 2.22 8.44 -2.55
N ILE A 46 2.22 8.67 -3.86
CA ILE A 46 1.54 7.78 -4.82
C ILE A 46 2.13 6.37 -4.80
N ALA A 47 3.46 6.23 -4.67
CA ALA A 47 4.10 4.93 -4.56
C ALA A 47 3.65 4.17 -3.29
N TYR A 48 3.60 4.84 -2.14
CA TYR A 48 3.11 4.22 -0.91
C TYR A 48 1.61 3.91 -0.96
N ALA A 49 0.79 4.78 -1.56
CA ALA A 49 -0.64 4.53 -1.74
C ALA A 49 -0.89 3.28 -2.58
N LYS A 50 -0.16 3.12 -3.69
CA LYS A 50 -0.21 1.90 -4.52
C LYS A 50 0.18 0.65 -3.73
N LEU A 51 1.27 0.73 -2.97
CA LEU A 51 1.72 -0.38 -2.14
C LEU A 51 0.65 -0.77 -1.10
N CYS A 52 0.04 0.20 -0.42
CA CYS A 52 -1.04 -0.05 0.53
C CYS A 52 -2.24 -0.74 -0.15
N PHE A 53 -2.63 -0.27 -1.33
CA PHE A 53 -3.71 -0.86 -2.11
C PHE A 53 -3.41 -2.32 -2.49
N GLU A 54 -2.23 -2.61 -3.03
CA GLU A 54 -1.82 -3.97 -3.39
C GLU A 54 -1.88 -4.95 -2.20
N ARG A 55 -1.48 -4.48 -1.01
CA ARG A 55 -1.55 -5.28 0.22
C ARG A 55 -2.98 -5.57 0.64
N LEU A 56 -3.85 -4.56 0.58
CA LEU A 56 -5.27 -4.72 0.90
C LEU A 56 -5.94 -5.68 -0.10
N THR A 57 -5.66 -5.54 -1.40
CA THR A 57 -6.19 -6.45 -2.43
C THR A 57 -5.72 -7.89 -2.20
N ALA A 58 -4.45 -8.09 -1.83
CA ALA A 58 -3.92 -9.42 -1.51
C ALA A 58 -4.62 -10.03 -0.27
N ALA A 59 -4.83 -9.23 0.76
CA ALA A 59 -5.54 -9.66 1.96
C ALA A 59 -7.01 -9.99 1.66
N GLU A 60 -7.70 -9.15 0.90
CA GLU A 60 -9.08 -9.37 0.46
C GLU A 60 -9.21 -10.67 -0.35
N ALA A 61 -8.30 -10.91 -1.30
CA ALA A 61 -8.27 -12.15 -2.08
C ALA A 61 -8.08 -13.38 -1.18
N GLN A 62 -7.26 -13.29 -0.15
CA GLN A 62 -7.05 -14.37 0.80
C GLN A 62 -8.31 -14.65 1.64
N VAL A 63 -8.98 -13.61 2.15
CA VAL A 63 -10.24 -13.74 2.88
C VAL A 63 -11.33 -14.34 2.00
N ASN A 64 -11.48 -13.83 0.77
CA ASN A 64 -12.45 -14.34 -0.19
C ASN A 64 -12.22 -15.83 -0.52
N LYS A 65 -10.97 -16.26 -0.67
CA LYS A 65 -10.65 -17.69 -0.90
C LYS A 65 -11.12 -18.56 0.27
N ILE A 66 -10.92 -18.13 1.51
CA ILE A 66 -11.37 -18.87 2.70
C ILE A 66 -12.90 -18.96 2.72
N LEU A 67 -13.60 -17.84 2.52
CA LEU A 67 -15.07 -17.81 2.52
C LEU A 67 -15.68 -18.62 1.37
N GLN A 68 -15.06 -18.60 0.18
CA GLN A 68 -15.51 -19.40 -0.97
C GLN A 68 -15.26 -20.90 -0.78
N GLN A 69 -14.20 -21.28 -0.07
CA GLN A 69 -13.97 -22.67 0.33
C GLN A 69 -15.05 -23.17 1.31
N GLU A 70 -15.54 -22.31 2.21
CA GLU A 70 -16.66 -22.64 3.10
C GLU A 70 -18.01 -22.74 2.38
N GLN A 71 -18.20 -22.03 1.25
CA GLN A 71 -19.47 -21.94 0.53
C GLN A 71 -19.54 -22.76 -0.78
N GLY A 72 -18.45 -23.42 -1.19
CA GLY A 72 -18.45 -24.39 -2.29
C GLY A 72 -18.72 -23.84 -3.70
N LYS A 73 -18.69 -22.52 -3.93
CA LYS A 73 -18.84 -21.91 -5.27
C LYS A 73 -17.79 -20.82 -5.51
N LEU A 74 -16.88 -21.09 -6.45
CA LEU A 74 -15.87 -20.16 -6.96
C LEU A 74 -16.44 -19.38 -8.16
N VAL A 75 -16.65 -18.07 -8.00
CA VAL A 75 -16.72 -17.11 -9.12
C VAL A 75 -15.93 -15.87 -8.73
N GLU A 76 -14.70 -15.77 -9.19
CA GLU A 76 -13.91 -14.55 -9.09
C GLU A 76 -14.23 -13.66 -10.31
N LYS A 77 -14.65 -12.41 -10.07
CA LYS A 77 -14.71 -11.38 -11.10
C LYS A 77 -13.59 -10.37 -10.83
N PRO A 78 -12.71 -10.07 -11.80
CA PRO A 78 -11.67 -9.07 -11.62
C PRO A 78 -12.28 -7.68 -11.39
N LEU A 79 -11.78 -6.95 -10.40
CA LEU A 79 -12.05 -5.52 -10.22
C LEU A 79 -11.34 -4.75 -11.33
N ASN A 80 -12.10 -4.44 -12.38
CA ASN A 80 -11.61 -3.64 -13.49
C ASN A 80 -11.68 -2.17 -13.09
N LEU A 81 -10.57 -1.60 -12.62
CA LEU A 81 -10.38 -0.16 -12.50
C LEU A 81 -10.06 0.42 -13.88
N VAL A 82 -11.06 0.43 -14.78
CA VAL A 82 -10.99 1.30 -15.96
C VAL A 82 -11.50 2.65 -15.50
N GLU A 83 -10.59 3.59 -15.35
CA GLU A 83 -10.91 5.02 -15.38
C GLU A 83 -11.68 5.25 -16.69
N ALA A 84 -12.95 5.59 -16.57
CA ALA A 84 -13.73 6.08 -17.70
C ALA A 84 -13.27 7.51 -18.01
N ASP A 85 -12.96 7.75 -19.30
CA ASP A 85 -12.54 9.04 -19.87
C ASP A 85 -13.32 10.26 -19.35
#